data_AF-A0A7S3BEG0-F1
#
_entry.id   AF-A0A7S3BEG0-F1
#
_cell.length_a   1.000
_cell.length_b   1.000
_cell.length_c   1.000
_cell.angle_alpha   90.00
_cell.angle_beta   90.00
_cell.angle_gamma   90.00
#
_symmetry.space_group_name_H-M   'P 1'
#
loop_
_entity.id
_entity.type
_entity.pdbx_description
1 polymer ?
#
loop_
_entity_poly.entity_id
_entity_poly.type
_entity_poly.pdbx_seq_one_letter_code
_entity_poly.pdbx_strand_id
1 'polypeptide(L)'
;ETLQLTKLTAVTSLLWRLAGRGGAGGDGAASTSVLPSYSADSAATERPDPKQEDPTTILQRMLDRYFLDPLQGGSDEWTSPFGRRARPPTIRGDVHEFVTRNVGRKLGKAKVSLNARAVARILHGIPSPAFRWEEWKGDYSWGKGKGVDFDELRIMADEVLETARRKDKSAQLEDERRARHSKKAKVGS
;
A
#
# COMPACT_ATOMS: atom_id res chain seq x y z
N GLU A 1 2.05 -5.79 27.64
CA GLU A 1 3.48 -5.42 27.49
C GLU A 1 3.95 -5.33 26.03
N THR A 2 3.51 -6.21 25.13
CA THR A 2 3.84 -6.18 23.68
C THR A 2 3.46 -4.87 22.96
N LEU A 3 2.40 -4.20 23.42
CA LEU A 3 1.87 -2.95 22.88
C LEU A 3 2.74 -1.72 23.23
N GLN A 4 3.45 -1.77 24.36
CA GLN A 4 4.42 -0.75 24.77
C GLN A 4 5.72 -0.88 23.94
N LEU A 5 6.15 -2.13 23.69
CA LEU A 5 7.29 -2.43 22.84
C LEU A 5 7.09 -1.97 21.38
N THR A 6 5.90 -2.17 20.81
CA THR A 6 5.60 -1.71 19.44
C THR A 6 5.62 -0.18 19.33
N LYS A 7 5.10 0.53 20.34
CA LYS A 7 5.14 1.99 20.41
C LYS A 7 6.59 2.52 20.49
N LEU A 8 7.42 1.93 21.35
CA LEU A 8 8.84 2.30 21.47
C LEU A 8 9.65 1.99 20.19
N THR A 9 9.30 0.91 19.48
CA THR A 9 9.94 0.55 18.20
C THR A 9 9.56 1.53 17.08
N ALA A 10 8.33 2.06 17.08
CA ALA A 10 7.89 3.07 16.12
C ALA A 10 8.56 4.44 16.37
N VAL A 11 8.72 4.83 17.64
CA VAL A 11 9.40 6.09 18.01
C VAL A 11 10.89 6.04 17.65
N THR A 12 11.57 4.93 17.91
CA THR A 12 13.00 4.77 17.58
C THR A 12 13.23 4.76 16.06
N SER A 13 12.36 4.13 15.28
CA SER A 13 12.47 4.15 13.81
C SER A 13 12.16 5.53 13.20
N LEU A 14 11.35 6.36 13.86
CA LEU A 14 11.13 7.76 13.47
C LEU A 14 12.37 8.63 13.77
N LEU A 15 12.95 8.48 14.97
CA LEU A 15 14.16 9.20 15.38
C LEU A 15 15.37 8.87 14.49
N TRP A 16 15.55 7.59 14.14
CA TRP A 16 16.63 7.18 13.25
C TRP A 16 16.49 7.78 11.84
N ARG A 17 15.25 8.00 11.39
CA ARG A 17 14.95 8.62 10.09
C ARG A 17 15.14 10.14 10.10
N LEU A 18 15.03 10.79 11.25
CA LEU A 18 15.40 12.20 11.44
C LEU A 18 16.91 12.37 11.55
N ALA A 19 17.61 11.49 12.26
CA ALA A 19 19.07 11.54 12.41
C ALA A 19 19.80 11.26 11.08
N GLY A 20 19.24 10.42 10.20
CA GLY A 20 19.80 10.12 8.88
C GLY A 20 19.59 11.20 7.80
N ARG A 21 18.93 12.32 8.13
CA ARG A 21 18.70 13.45 7.21
C ARG A 21 19.60 14.64 7.56
N GLY A 22 20.87 14.37 7.84
CA GLY A 22 21.92 15.37 7.98
C GLY A 22 23.01 15.13 6.95
N GLY A 23 23.01 15.88 5.85
CA GLY A 23 24.10 15.85 4.88
C GLY A 23 23.73 16.36 3.49
N ALA A 24 23.72 17.69 3.31
CA ALA A 24 24.26 18.38 2.12
C ALA A 24 23.88 19.88 2.13
N GLY A 25 24.87 20.71 2.46
CA GLY A 25 25.18 21.99 1.78
C GLY A 25 24.18 23.14 1.86
N GLY A 26 24.59 24.22 2.52
CA GLY A 26 23.92 25.52 2.40
C GLY A 26 24.45 26.55 3.38
N ASP A 27 25.67 27.04 3.14
CA ASP A 27 26.21 28.25 3.77
C ASP A 27 25.36 29.47 3.43
N GLY A 28 25.01 30.28 4.43
CA GLY A 28 24.31 31.53 4.18
C GLY A 28 23.80 32.26 5.43
N ALA A 29 24.62 33.20 5.90
CA ALA A 29 24.22 34.49 6.48
C ALA A 29 23.46 34.54 7.84
N ALA A 30 24.23 34.92 8.86
CA ALA A 30 24.08 36.15 9.67
C ALA A 30 22.75 36.49 10.38
N SER A 31 22.92 36.80 11.69
CA SER A 31 22.17 37.81 12.47
C SER A 31 20.69 37.48 12.78
N THR A 32 20.06 37.85 13.88
CA THR A 32 20.37 38.65 15.08
C THR A 32 19.27 38.31 16.08
N SER A 33 19.60 38.31 17.36
CA SER A 33 18.68 38.25 18.48
C SER A 33 17.66 39.39 18.45
N VAL A 34 16.36 39.10 18.34
CA VAL A 34 15.30 39.99 18.83
C VAL A 34 14.11 39.14 19.28
N LEU A 35 13.85 39.14 20.59
CA LEU A 35 12.55 38.80 21.17
C LEU A 35 11.62 40.01 21.04
N PRO A 36 10.33 39.80 20.72
CA PRO A 36 9.26 40.63 21.26
C PRO A 36 8.33 39.72 22.08
N SER A 37 8.29 39.87 23.40
CA SER A 37 7.39 40.77 24.14
C SER A 37 5.92 40.54 23.78
N TYR A 38 5.26 39.80 24.67
CA TYR A 38 3.84 39.54 24.75
C TYR A 38 3.04 40.84 24.94
N SER A 39 2.15 41.15 24.01
CA SER A 39 1.05 42.10 24.21
C SER A 39 -0.24 41.43 23.76
N ALA A 40 -1.15 41.25 24.72
CA ALA A 40 -2.53 40.85 24.49
C ALA A 40 -3.32 42.07 23.99
N ASP A 41 -3.98 41.95 22.84
CA ASP A 41 -5.34 42.42 22.57
C ASP A 41 -5.62 42.39 21.06
N SER A 42 -6.58 41.57 20.64
CA SER A 42 -7.63 41.91 19.66
C SER A 42 -8.18 40.66 19.01
N ALA A 43 -9.48 40.45 19.24
CA ALA A 43 -10.31 39.51 18.54
C ALA A 43 -10.40 39.86 17.04
N ALA A 44 -9.85 39.00 16.21
CA ALA A 44 -10.25 38.86 14.81
C ALA A 44 -10.15 37.38 14.46
N THR A 45 -11.29 36.74 14.22
CA THR A 45 -11.38 35.38 13.69
C THR A 45 -10.96 35.40 12.22
N GLU A 46 -9.65 35.49 11.98
CA GLU A 46 -9.06 35.27 10.67
C GLU A 46 -9.14 33.77 10.34
N ARG A 47 -9.87 33.43 9.28
CA ARG A 47 -9.79 32.11 8.65
C ARG A 47 -8.40 32.00 8.01
N PRO A 48 -7.56 31.02 8.40
CA PRO A 48 -6.23 30.89 7.82
C PRO A 48 -6.31 30.46 6.34
N ASP A 49 -5.56 31.18 5.50
CA ASP A 49 -5.35 30.91 4.08
C ASP A 49 -4.79 29.49 3.84
N PRO A 50 -5.29 28.73 2.84
CA PRO A 50 -5.00 27.30 2.68
C PRO A 50 -3.64 26.98 2.02
N LYS A 51 -2.66 27.88 2.03
CA LYS A 51 -1.45 27.72 1.17
C LYS A 51 -0.10 27.57 1.86
N GLN A 52 -0.01 27.57 3.19
CA GLN A 52 1.26 27.29 3.84
C GLN A 52 1.05 26.78 5.27
N GLU A 53 0.58 25.54 5.40
CA GLU A 53 0.54 24.89 6.71
C GLU A 53 1.95 24.39 7.05
N ASP A 54 2.51 24.92 8.13
CA ASP A 54 3.78 24.44 8.67
C ASP A 54 3.68 22.94 9.00
N PRO A 55 4.73 22.14 8.72
CA PRO A 55 4.70 20.69 8.90
C PRO A 55 4.44 20.29 10.36
N THR A 56 4.80 21.15 11.31
CA THR A 56 4.52 21.01 12.74
C THR A 56 3.04 21.12 13.03
N THR A 57 2.33 22.05 12.41
CA THR A 57 0.87 22.26 12.57
C THR A 57 0.07 21.09 11.97
N ILE A 58 0.55 20.52 10.86
CA ILE A 58 0.00 19.29 10.28
C ILE A 58 0.18 18.12 11.25
N LEU A 59 1.38 17.96 11.83
CA LEU A 59 1.65 16.92 12.82
C LEU A 59 0.82 17.10 14.09
N GLN A 60 0.68 18.33 14.55
CA GLN A 60 -0.06 18.65 15.77
C GLN A 60 -1.55 18.39 15.57
N ARG A 61 -2.13 18.76 14.41
CA ARG A 61 -3.49 18.35 14.04
C ARG A 61 -3.65 16.83 13.91
N MET A 62 -2.64 16.13 13.40
CA MET A 62 -2.66 14.67 13.31
C MET A 62 -2.63 14.02 14.69
N LEU A 63 -1.82 14.53 15.60
CA LEU A 63 -1.72 14.05 16.99
C LEU A 63 -2.97 14.41 17.79
N ASP A 64 -3.51 15.61 17.62
CA ASP A 64 -4.75 16.05 18.28
C ASP A 64 -5.92 15.15 17.86
N ARG A 65 -6.03 14.81 16.57
CA ARG A 65 -7.03 13.82 16.11
C ARG A 65 -6.77 12.41 16.69
N TYR A 66 -5.52 12.08 17.02
CA TYR A 66 -5.11 10.80 17.62
C TYR A 66 -5.48 10.70 19.10
N PHE A 67 -5.48 11.82 19.83
CA PHE A 67 -5.75 11.86 21.28
C PHE A 67 -7.17 12.33 21.63
N LEU A 68 -7.85 13.08 20.75
CA LEU A 68 -9.18 13.65 21.01
C LEU A 68 -10.37 12.80 20.51
N ASP A 69 -10.15 11.62 19.93
CA ASP A 69 -11.25 10.72 19.57
C ASP A 69 -11.34 9.47 20.47
N PRO A 70 -11.81 9.60 21.73
CA PRO A 70 -12.15 8.45 22.56
C PRO A 70 -13.59 7.96 22.39
N LEU A 71 -14.40 8.50 21.46
CA LEU A 71 -15.87 8.36 21.53
C LEU A 71 -16.62 8.19 20.20
N GLN A 72 -16.06 7.50 19.19
CA GLN A 72 -16.88 6.87 18.14
C GLN A 72 -16.63 5.36 18.03
N GLY A 73 -17.21 4.65 19.00
CA GLY A 73 -17.95 3.40 18.79
C GLY A 73 -17.34 2.31 17.91
N GLY A 74 -16.65 1.36 18.55
CA GLY A 74 -17.09 -0.03 18.44
C GLY A 74 -16.40 -0.97 17.44
N SER A 75 -15.35 -0.57 16.74
CA SER A 75 -14.43 -1.56 16.17
C SER A 75 -12.98 -1.21 16.47
N ASP A 76 -12.27 -2.19 17.02
CA ASP A 76 -10.82 -2.22 17.26
C ASP A 76 -10.04 -2.26 15.91
N GLU A 77 -10.57 -1.59 14.88
CA GLU A 77 -10.12 -1.65 13.50
C GLU A 77 -9.36 -0.36 13.20
N TRP A 78 -8.04 -0.45 13.35
CA TRP A 78 -7.08 0.59 12.99
C TRP A 78 -7.44 1.18 11.61
N THR A 79 -7.89 2.44 11.59
CA THR A 79 -8.25 3.13 10.35
C THR A 79 -7.10 4.03 9.93
N SER A 80 -6.50 3.70 8.78
CA SER A 80 -5.35 4.41 8.22
C SER A 80 -5.61 5.93 8.04
N PRO A 81 -4.69 6.82 8.46
CA PRO A 81 -4.85 8.27 8.35
C PRO A 81 -4.76 8.80 6.92
N PHE A 82 -4.35 7.97 5.97
CA PHE A 82 -4.46 8.29 4.55
C PHE A 82 -5.93 8.14 4.16
N GLY A 83 -6.63 9.27 4.01
CA GLY A 83 -8.05 9.29 3.64
C GLY A 83 -8.29 8.33 2.47
N ARG A 84 -9.24 7.40 2.66
CA ARG A 84 -9.64 6.41 1.65
C ARG A 84 -10.00 7.17 0.38
N ARG A 85 -9.06 7.29 -0.57
CA ARG A 85 -9.35 7.98 -1.83
C ARG A 85 -10.43 7.16 -2.49
N ALA A 86 -11.42 7.85 -3.06
CA ALA A 86 -12.56 7.20 -3.71
C ALA A 86 -12.04 6.11 -4.64
N ARG A 87 -12.52 4.89 -4.42
CA ARG A 87 -12.12 3.69 -5.13
C ARG A 87 -12.22 3.95 -6.64
N PRO A 88 -11.12 3.85 -7.40
CA PRO A 88 -11.21 3.92 -8.86
C PRO A 88 -12.12 2.79 -9.34
N PRO A 89 -13.18 3.07 -10.12
CA PRO A 89 -14.14 2.04 -10.53
C PRO A 89 -13.50 0.94 -11.37
N THR A 90 -12.36 1.21 -12.00
CA THR A 90 -11.63 0.27 -12.86
C THR A 90 -10.74 -0.71 -12.10
N ILE A 91 -10.49 -0.51 -10.79
CA ILE A 91 -9.44 -1.26 -10.08
C ILE A 91 -9.69 -2.77 -10.06
N ARG A 92 -10.96 -3.19 -9.99
CA ARG A 92 -11.33 -4.61 -10.08
C ARG A 92 -10.98 -5.20 -11.45
N GLY A 93 -11.24 -4.44 -12.51
CA GLY A 93 -10.86 -4.82 -13.87
C GLY A 93 -9.35 -4.92 -14.02
N ASP A 94 -8.60 -3.94 -13.49
CA ASP A 94 -7.14 -3.92 -13.49
C ASP A 94 -6.55 -5.12 -12.74
N VAL A 95 -7.10 -5.46 -11.57
CA VAL A 95 -6.71 -6.67 -10.81
C VAL A 95 -6.98 -7.93 -11.62
N HIS A 96 -8.17 -8.04 -12.23
CA HIS A 96 -8.53 -9.19 -13.04
C HIS A 96 -7.61 -9.35 -14.25
N GLU A 97 -7.39 -8.28 -15.02
CA GLU A 97 -6.49 -8.26 -16.17
C GLU A 97 -5.04 -8.60 -15.77
N PHE A 98 -4.57 -8.09 -14.64
CA PHE A 98 -3.24 -8.40 -14.13
C PHE A 98 -3.09 -9.88 -13.80
N VAL A 99 -4.06 -10.44 -13.06
CA VAL A 99 -4.05 -11.82 -12.63
C VAL A 99 -4.15 -12.75 -13.85
N THR A 100 -5.08 -12.53 -14.78
CA THR A 100 -5.21 -13.39 -15.97
C THR A 100 -3.96 -13.38 -16.86
N ARG A 101 -3.26 -12.24 -16.97
CA ARG A 101 -2.01 -12.14 -17.74
C ARG A 101 -0.84 -12.88 -17.10
N ASN A 102 -0.82 -12.95 -15.76
CA ASN A 102 0.34 -13.42 -14.99
C ASN A 102 0.12 -14.75 -14.26
N VAL A 103 -1.11 -15.26 -14.19
CA VAL A 103 -1.41 -16.60 -13.66
C VAL A 103 -0.74 -17.65 -14.54
N GLY A 104 -0.07 -18.61 -13.89
CA GLY A 104 0.70 -19.66 -14.57
C GLY A 104 2.10 -19.22 -15.04
N ARG A 105 2.40 -17.92 -15.08
CA ARG A 105 3.78 -17.45 -15.34
C ARG A 105 4.63 -17.60 -14.08
N LYS A 106 5.84 -18.13 -14.26
CA LYS A 106 6.88 -18.09 -13.24
C LYS A 106 7.43 -16.67 -13.20
N LEU A 107 7.21 -15.97 -12.10
CA LEU A 107 7.54 -14.55 -11.97
C LEU A 107 8.92 -14.37 -11.34
N GLY A 108 9.72 -13.53 -11.99
CA GLY A 108 11.10 -13.23 -11.61
C GLY A 108 12.06 -14.42 -11.71
N LYS A 109 13.33 -14.18 -11.35
CA LYS A 109 14.38 -15.21 -11.30
C LYS A 109 14.11 -16.31 -10.27
N ALA A 110 13.34 -15.98 -9.23
CA ALA A 110 13.05 -16.88 -8.12
C ALA A 110 11.90 -17.88 -8.40
N LYS A 111 11.29 -17.87 -9.59
CA LYS A 111 10.16 -18.75 -9.97
C LYS A 111 9.04 -18.75 -8.92
N VAL A 112 8.77 -17.60 -8.32
CA VAL A 112 7.79 -17.49 -7.22
C VAL A 112 6.39 -17.48 -7.83
N SER A 113 5.49 -18.26 -7.24
CA SER A 113 4.08 -18.29 -7.61
C SER A 113 3.41 -16.95 -7.25
N LEU A 114 2.54 -16.45 -8.14
CA LEU A 114 1.78 -15.23 -7.87
C LEU A 114 0.83 -15.44 -6.68
N ASN A 115 0.97 -14.61 -5.65
CA ASN A 115 0.14 -14.60 -4.46
C ASN A 115 -0.62 -13.27 -4.34
N ALA A 116 -1.75 -13.23 -3.63
CA ALA A 116 -2.59 -12.05 -3.49
C ALA A 116 -1.81 -10.84 -2.92
N ARG A 117 -0.95 -11.10 -1.93
CA ARG A 117 -0.07 -10.07 -1.36
C ARG A 117 0.94 -9.52 -2.37
N ALA A 118 1.42 -10.35 -3.29
CA ALA A 118 2.33 -9.91 -4.35
C ALA A 118 1.62 -9.00 -5.35
N VAL A 119 0.42 -9.40 -5.79
CA VAL A 119 -0.45 -8.61 -6.67
C VAL A 119 -0.72 -7.24 -6.04
N ALA A 120 -1.13 -7.21 -4.78
CA ALA A 120 -1.39 -5.96 -4.05
C ALA A 120 -0.16 -5.05 -4.01
N ARG A 121 1.05 -5.59 -3.77
CA ARG A 121 2.30 -4.82 -3.78
C ARG A 121 2.65 -4.24 -5.15
N ILE A 122 2.50 -5.03 -6.21
CA ILE A 122 2.78 -4.60 -7.58
C ILE A 122 1.82 -3.48 -7.98
N LEU A 123 0.53 -3.64 -7.70
CA LEU A 123 -0.47 -2.61 -7.96
C LEU A 123 -0.25 -1.35 -7.11
N HIS A 124 0.22 -1.49 -5.86
CA HIS A 124 0.64 -0.36 -5.03
C HIS A 124 1.97 0.27 -5.46
N GLY A 125 2.78 -0.45 -6.24
CA GLY A 125 4.13 -0.04 -6.61
C GLY A 125 5.13 -0.09 -5.44
N ILE A 126 4.96 -1.03 -4.51
CA ILE A 126 5.86 -1.25 -3.38
C ILE A 126 6.86 -2.36 -3.76
N PRO A 127 8.17 -2.07 -3.86
CA PRO A 127 9.17 -3.09 -4.17
C PRO A 127 9.28 -4.15 -3.06
N SER A 128 9.70 -5.35 -3.44
CA SER A 128 9.93 -6.49 -2.54
C SER A 128 11.15 -7.28 -3.00
N PRO A 129 11.90 -7.96 -2.11
CA PRO A 129 12.99 -8.85 -2.52
C PRO A 129 12.56 -9.91 -3.55
N ALA A 130 11.30 -10.39 -3.46
CA ALA A 130 10.72 -11.32 -4.43
C ALA A 130 10.22 -10.65 -5.72
N PHE A 131 9.97 -9.34 -5.70
CA PHE A 131 9.42 -8.53 -6.81
C PHE A 131 10.22 -7.23 -6.90
N ARG A 132 11.38 -7.30 -7.56
CA ARG A 132 12.36 -6.21 -7.59
C ARG A 132 11.85 -5.06 -8.46
N TRP A 133 12.17 -3.82 -8.05
CA TRP A 133 11.74 -2.62 -8.77
C TRP A 133 12.15 -2.63 -10.26
N GLU A 134 13.35 -3.11 -10.57
CA GLU A 134 13.89 -3.05 -11.93
C GLU A 134 13.09 -3.85 -12.94
N GLU A 135 12.51 -4.97 -12.50
CA GLU A 135 11.69 -5.85 -13.34
C GLU A 135 10.28 -5.29 -13.55
N TRP A 136 9.72 -4.67 -12.51
CA TRP A 136 8.29 -4.35 -12.46
C TRP A 136 7.97 -2.88 -12.75
N LYS A 137 8.94 -1.96 -12.66
CA LYS A 137 8.71 -0.53 -12.91
C LYS A 137 8.20 -0.21 -14.31
N GLY A 138 8.51 -1.08 -15.29
CA GLY A 138 8.09 -0.93 -16.68
C GLY A 138 6.71 -1.52 -16.96
N ASP A 139 6.16 -2.30 -16.03
CA ASP A 139 4.85 -2.89 -16.21
C ASP A 139 3.75 -1.84 -16.03
N TYR A 140 2.80 -1.85 -16.97
CA TYR A 140 1.67 -0.94 -16.98
C TYR A 140 0.79 -1.00 -15.71
N SER A 141 0.80 -2.15 -15.04
CA SER A 141 0.07 -2.39 -13.79
C SER A 141 0.75 -1.81 -12.55
N TRP A 142 2.02 -1.38 -12.65
CA TRP A 142 2.78 -0.90 -11.52
C TRP A 142 2.26 0.43 -11.00
N GLY A 143 1.83 0.46 -9.73
CA GLY A 143 1.38 1.69 -9.07
C GLY A 143 -0.03 2.18 -9.45
N LYS A 144 -0.80 1.44 -10.27
CA LYS A 144 -2.20 1.76 -10.59
C LYS A 144 -3.11 1.82 -9.36
N GLY A 145 -2.81 1.01 -8.36
CA GLY A 145 -3.57 0.86 -7.13
C GLY A 145 -3.12 1.76 -5.97
N LYS A 146 -2.19 2.71 -6.18
CA LYS A 146 -1.64 3.58 -5.11
C LYS A 146 -2.70 4.35 -4.30
N GLY A 147 -3.87 4.60 -4.89
CA GLY A 147 -4.97 5.29 -4.23
C GLY A 147 -5.93 4.38 -3.45
N VAL A 148 -5.80 3.06 -3.58
CA VAL A 148 -6.68 2.07 -2.94
C VAL A 148 -6.00 1.47 -1.73
N ASP A 149 -6.76 1.07 -0.72
CA ASP A 149 -6.17 0.42 0.44
C ASP A 149 -5.48 -0.90 0.07
N PHE A 150 -4.36 -1.18 0.73
CA PHE A 150 -3.56 -2.36 0.46
C PHE A 150 -4.33 -3.64 0.77
N ASP A 151 -5.05 -3.66 1.89
CA ASP A 151 -5.82 -4.84 2.30
C ASP A 151 -7.03 -5.06 1.40
N GLU A 152 -7.67 -4.01 0.92
CA GLU A 152 -8.74 -4.12 -0.08
C GLU A 152 -8.22 -4.74 -1.40
N LEU A 153 -7.07 -4.27 -1.89
CA LEU A 153 -6.40 -4.85 -3.06
C LEU A 153 -6.01 -6.31 -2.84
N ARG A 154 -5.57 -6.65 -1.62
CA ARG A 154 -5.22 -8.02 -1.27
C ARG A 154 -6.44 -8.94 -1.33
N ILE A 155 -7.56 -8.53 -0.74
CA ILE A 155 -8.81 -9.31 -0.73
C ILE A 155 -9.30 -9.51 -2.17
N MET A 156 -9.37 -8.45 -2.96
CA MET A 156 -9.76 -8.55 -4.38
C MET A 156 -8.84 -9.46 -5.19
N ALA A 157 -7.52 -9.34 -4.98
CA ALA A 157 -6.56 -10.19 -5.67
C ALA A 157 -6.71 -11.66 -5.28
N ASP A 158 -7.03 -11.96 -4.02
CA ASP A 158 -7.24 -13.32 -3.54
C ASP A 158 -8.48 -13.96 -4.16
N GLU A 159 -9.60 -13.23 -4.20
CA GLU A 159 -10.83 -13.67 -4.88
C GLU A 159 -10.55 -14.02 -6.36
N VAL A 160 -9.86 -13.14 -7.07
CA VAL A 160 -9.56 -13.34 -8.50
C VAL A 160 -8.56 -14.49 -8.70
N LEU A 161 -7.52 -14.58 -7.88
CA LEU A 161 -6.55 -15.68 -7.97
C LEU A 161 -7.20 -17.03 -7.70
N GLU A 162 -8.08 -17.11 -6.72
CA GLU A 162 -8.80 -18.34 -6.39
C GLU A 162 -9.73 -18.76 -7.52
N THR A 163 -10.46 -17.82 -8.13
CA THR A 163 -11.28 -18.13 -9.31
C THR A 163 -10.45 -18.59 -10.50
N ALA A 164 -9.28 -17.99 -10.73
CA ALA A 164 -8.36 -18.40 -11.79
C ALA A 164 -7.81 -19.81 -11.54
N ARG A 165 -7.35 -20.11 -10.33
CA ARG A 165 -6.84 -21.44 -9.93
C ARG A 165 -7.88 -22.53 -10.08
N ARG A 166 -9.14 -22.26 -9.73
CA ARG A 166 -10.25 -23.21 -9.92
C ARG A 166 -10.48 -23.53 -11.39
N LYS A 167 -10.44 -22.51 -12.26
CA LYS A 167 -10.56 -22.69 -13.71
C LYS A 167 -9.43 -23.55 -14.26
N ASP A 168 -8.18 -23.26 -13.90
CA ASP A 168 -7.01 -24.04 -14.34
C ASP A 168 -7.12 -25.50 -13.91
N LYS A 169 -7.53 -25.76 -12.65
CA LYS A 169 -7.74 -27.12 -12.15
C LYS A 169 -8.85 -27.85 -12.91
N SER A 170 -9.95 -27.17 -13.22
CA SER A 170 -11.04 -27.78 -14.00
C SER A 170 -10.64 -28.10 -15.43
N ALA A 171 -9.85 -27.24 -16.08
CA ALA A 171 -9.31 -27.47 -17.41
C ALA A 171 -8.36 -28.67 -17.44
N GLN A 172 -7.45 -28.76 -16.44
CA GLN A 172 -6.55 -29.91 -16.30
C GLN A 172 -7.31 -31.23 -16.17
N LEU A 173 -8.37 -31.27 -15.37
CA LEU A 173 -9.19 -32.49 -15.22
C LEU A 173 -9.89 -32.87 -16.53
N GLU A 174 -10.41 -31.90 -17.29
CA GLU A 174 -11.04 -32.16 -18.59
C GLU A 174 -10.04 -32.68 -19.63
N ASP A 175 -8.83 -32.10 -19.66
CA ASP A 175 -7.76 -32.57 -20.53
C ASP A 175 -7.31 -34.00 -20.17
N GLU A 176 -7.20 -34.33 -18.88
CA GLU A 176 -6.94 -35.69 -18.43
C GLU A 176 -8.03 -36.67 -18.86
N ARG A 177 -9.31 -36.27 -18.76
CA ARG A 177 -10.44 -37.11 -19.21
C ARG A 177 -10.35 -37.37 -20.71
N ARG A 178 -10.09 -36.34 -21.52
CA ARG A 178 -9.89 -36.46 -22.97
C ARG A 178 -8.72 -37.37 -23.32
N ALA A 179 -7.59 -37.24 -22.62
CA ALA A 179 -6.41 -38.08 -22.82
C ALA A 179 -6.66 -39.55 -22.46
N ARG A 180 -7.49 -39.83 -21.45
CA ARG A 180 -7.88 -41.21 -21.10
C ARG A 180 -8.80 -41.81 -22.16
N HIS A 181 -9.75 -41.03 -22.70
CA HIS A 181 -10.64 -41.49 -23.75
C HIS A 181 -9.91 -41.79 -25.06
N SER A 182 -8.97 -40.94 -25.48
CA SER A 182 -8.18 -41.18 -26.69
C SER A 182 -7.28 -42.42 -26.59
N LYS A 183 -6.69 -42.68 -25.40
CA LYS A 183 -5.91 -43.91 -25.15
C LYS A 183 -6.78 -45.16 -25.24
N LYS A 184 -8.00 -45.16 -24.69
CA LYS A 184 -8.93 -46.29 -24.78
C LYS A 184 -9.34 -46.57 -26.23
N ALA A 185 -9.64 -45.53 -27.01
CA ALA A 185 -10.01 -45.69 -28.42
C ALA A 185 -8.90 -46.30 -29.27
N LYS A 186 -7.62 -46.04 -28.93
CA LYS A 186 -6.46 -46.54 -29.68
C LYS A 186 -6.05 -47.97 -29.34
N VAL A 187 -6.45 -48.52 -28.19
CA VAL A 187 -6.12 -49.89 -27.76
C VAL A 187 -7.17 -50.91 -28.23
N GLY A 188 -8.38 -50.45 -28.55
CA GLY A 188 -9.48 -51.30 -29.03
C GLY A 188 -9.63 -51.40 -30.55
N SER A 189 -8.69 -50.84 -31.32
CA SER A 189 -8.63 -50.91 -32.79
C SER A 189 -7.36 -51.63 -33.22
#